data_AF-A0A803Y084-F1
#
_entry.id   AF-A0A803Y084-F1
#
_cell.length_a   1.000
_cell.length_b   1.000
_cell.length_c   1.000
_cell.angle_alpha   90.00
_cell.angle_beta   90.00
_cell.angle_gamma   90.00
#
_symmetry.space_group_name_H-M   'P 1'
#
loop_
_entity.id
_entity.type
_entity.pdbx_description
1 polymer ?
#
loop_
_entity_poly.entity_id
_entity_poly.type
_entity_poly.pdbx_seq_one_letter_code
_entity_poly.pdbx_strand_id
1 'polypeptide(L)' 'MGLHGIKDDVFLSVPCVLGSSGITDVVKMILKPDEEEKIKKSADTLWGIQKELQF' A
#
# COMPACT_ATOMS: atom_id res chain seq x y z
N MET A 1 8.90 -2.10 9.24
CA MET A 1 7.43 -2.11 9.37
C MET A 1 6.87 -1.33 8.19
N GLY A 2 6.03 -1.96 7.36
CA GLY A 2 5.44 -1.30 6.20
C GLY A 2 4.38 -0.26 6.57
N LEU A 3 3.84 0.42 5.56
CA LEU A 3 2.84 1.47 5.73
C LEU A 3 1.54 0.88 6.31
N HIS A 4 0.99 1.49 7.36
CA HIS A 4 -0.25 1.04 8.04
C HIS A 4 -0.26 -0.44 8.50
N GLY A 5 0.92 -1.03 8.73
CA GLY A 5 1.02 -2.43 9.19
C GLY A 5 0.90 -3.49 8.10
N ILE A 6 0.88 -3.08 6.82
CA ILE A 6 0.96 -3.99 5.68
C ILE A 6 2.38 -4.58 5.63
N LYS A 7 2.49 -5.90 5.53
CA LYS A 7 3.78 -6.63 5.51
C LYS A 7 4.07 -7.27 4.16
N ASP A 8 3.04 -7.50 3.37
CA ASP A 8 3.13 -8.12 2.05
C ASP A 8 3.62 -7.10 1.01
N ASP A 9 4.33 -7.59 0.00
CA ASP A 9 4.82 -6.79 -1.13
C ASP A 9 3.66 -6.52 -2.10
N VAL A 10 2.81 -5.56 -1.74
CA VAL A 10 1.63 -5.15 -2.50
C VAL A 10 1.70 -3.69 -2.90
N PHE A 11 1.21 -3.39 -4.10
CA PHE A 11 1.13 -2.03 -4.63
C PHE A 11 -0.29 -1.47 -4.45
N LEU A 12 -0.40 -0.37 -3.70
CA LEU A 12 -1.65 0.34 -3.43
C LEU A 12 -1.48 1.83 -3.75
N SER A 13 -2.58 2.48 -4.15
CA SER A 13 -2.60 3.92 -4.37
C SER A 13 -2.51 4.67 -3.04
N VAL A 14 -1.44 5.43 -2.84
CA VAL A 14 -1.23 6.32 -1.70
C VAL A 14 -0.71 7.67 -2.19
N PRO A 15 -0.91 8.78 -1.45
CA PRO A 15 -0.35 10.06 -1.84
C PRO A 15 1.18 9.99 -1.80
N CYS A 16 1.80 10.26 -2.94
CA CYS A 16 3.24 10.21 -3.13
C CYS A 16 3.76 11.55 -3.67
N VAL A 17 5.00 11.90 -3.31
CA VAL A 17 5.73 13.00 -3.91
C VAL A 17 6.47 12.47 -5.14
N LEU A 18 6.34 13.18 -6.26
CA LEU A 18 6.98 12.86 -7.52
C LEU A 18 8.13 13.84 -7.78
N GLY A 19 9.30 13.29 -8.10
CA GLY A 19 10.47 14.04 -8.54
C GLY A 19 10.96 13.55 -9.91
N SER A 20 12.11 14.04 -10.35
CA SER A 20 12.70 13.67 -11.64
C SER A 20 13.06 12.19 -11.78
N SER A 21 13.18 11.47 -10.66
CA SER A 21 13.47 10.03 -10.59
C SER A 21 12.23 9.16 -10.34
N GLY A 22 11.02 9.72 -10.42
CA GLY A 22 9.78 9.01 -10.09
C GLY A 22 9.29 9.30 -8.67
N ILE A 23 8.87 8.27 -7.93
CA ILE A 23 8.37 8.43 -6.56
C ILE A 23 9.56 8.69 -5.62
N THR A 24 9.61 9.87 -5.01
CA THR A 24 10.68 10.23 -4.06
C THR A 24 10.26 9.96 -2.62
N ASP A 25 9.00 10.21 -2.28
CA ASP A 25 8.49 10.12 -0.92
C ASP A 25 7.05 9.64 -0.91
N VAL A 26 6.65 9.01 0.20
CA VAL A 26 5.26 8.61 0.46
C VAL A 26 4.75 9.40 1.65
N VAL A 27 3.58 10.02 1.49
CA VAL A 27 2.95 10.80 2.57
C VAL A 27 2.28 9.84 3.55
N LYS A 28 2.74 9.85 4.81
CA LYS A 28 2.10 9.08 5.88
C LYS A 28 0.80 9.76 6.32
N MET A 29 -0.33 9.26 5.84
CA MET A 29 -1.65 9.74 6.24
C MET A 29 -1.98 9.32 7.68
N ILE A 30 -2.70 10.17 8.40
CA ILE A 30 -3.34 9.77 9.66
C ILE A 30 -4.71 9.23 9.29
N LEU A 31 -4.85 7.91 9.32
CA LEU A 31 -6.10 7.23 9.01
C LEU A 31 -6.88 6.96 10.28
N LYS A 32 -8.21 6.97 10.19
CA LYS A 32 -9.06 6.44 11.25
C LYS A 32 -8.95 4.92 11.30
N PRO A 33 -9.28 4.28 12.45
CA PRO A 33 -9.24 2.84 12.56
C PRO A 33 -10.02 2.09 11.47
N ASP A 34 -11.18 2.61 11.07
CA ASP A 34 -12.00 1.99 10.01
C ASP A 34 -11.39 2.17 8.60
N GLU A 35 -10.67 3.26 8.35
CA GLU A 35 -9.95 3.49 7.10
C GLU A 35 -8.70 2.60 7.02
N GLU A 36 -7.99 2.41 8.13
CA GLU A 36 -6.87 1.46 8.21
C GLU A 36 -7.31 0.02 7.93
N GLU A 37 -8.45 -0.41 8.50
CA GLU A 37 -9.01 -1.74 8.21
C GLU A 37 -9.37 -1.90 6.74
N LYS A 38 -9.96 -0.86 6.11
CA LYS A 38 -10.28 -0.88 4.68
C LYS A 38 -9.02 -0.98 3.81
N ILE A 39 -7.99 -0.20 4.12
CA ILE A 39 -6.72 -0.23 3.38
C ILE A 39 -6.03 -1.59 3.53
N LYS A 40 -6.01 -2.18 4.73
CA LYS A 40 -5.50 -3.54 4.96
C LYS A 40 -6.29 -4.57 4.14
N LYS A 41 -7.62 -4.48 4.12
CA LYS A 41 -8.46 -5.39 3.32
C LYS A 41 -8.20 -5.26 1.81
N SER A 42 -7.97 -4.04 1.32
CA SER A 42 -7.55 -3.81 -0.06
C SER A 42 -6.18 -4.42 -0.35
N ALA A 43 -5.23 -4.30 0.59
CA ALA A 43 -3.91 -4.95 0.53
C ALA A 43 -4.04 -6.47 0.40
N ASP A 44 -4.81 -7.10 1.30
CA ASP A 44 -5.01 -8.56 1.32
C ASP A 44 -5.65 -9.08 0.02
N THR A 45 -6.60 -8.33 -0.53
CA THR A 45 -7.30 -8.68 -1.78
C THR A 45 -6.33 -8.67 -2.96
N LEU A 46 -5.51 -7.62 -3.08
CA LEU A 46 -4.53 -7.51 -4.16
C LEU A 46 -3.41 -8.54 -4.01
N TRP A 47 -2.92 -8.74 -2.79
CA TRP A 47 -1.90 -9.75 -2.50
C TRP A 47 -2.39 -11.17 -2.82
N GLY A 48 -3.66 -11.46 -2.54
CA GLY A 48 -4.30 -12.73 -2.90
C GLY A 48 -4.22 -13.06 -4.38
N ILE A 49 -4.26 -12.04 -5.25
CA ILE A 49 -4.12 -12.20 -6.70
C ILE A 49 -2.63 -12.19 -7.10
N GLN A 50 -1.84 -11.26 -6.55
CA GLN A 50 -0.43 -11.08 -6.92
C GLN A 50 0.43 -12.30 -6.59
N LYS A 51 0.16 -12.97 -5.45
CA LYS A 51 0.89 -14.18 -5.05
C LYS A 51 0.68 -15.37 -6.01
N GLU A 52 -0.41 -15.37 -6.78
CA GLU A 52 -0.77 -16.45 -7.70
C GLU A 52 -0.25 -16.19 -9.12
N LEU A 53 0.23 -14.97 -9.40
CA LEU A 53 0.85 -14.64 -10.68
C LEU A 53 2.21 -15.35 -10.79
N GLN A 54 2.34 -16.22 -11.79
CA GLN A 54 3.63 -16.77 -12.20
C GLN A 54 4.24 -15.85 -13.27
N PHE A 55 5.47 -15.40 -13.02
CA PHE A 55 6.27 -14.58 -13.92
C PHE A 55 7.35 -15.43 -14.59
#